data_AF-A0A7S3J1B5-F1
#
_entry.id   AF-A0A7S3J1B5-F1
#
_cell.length_a   1.000
_cell.length_b   1.000
_cell.length_c   1.000
_cell.angle_alpha   90.00
_cell.angle_beta   90.00
_cell.angle_gamma   90.00
#
_symmetry.space_group_name_H-M   'P 1'
#
loop_
_entity.id
_entity.type
_entity.pdbx_description
1 polymer ?
#
loop_
_entity_poly.entity_id
_entity_poly.type
_entity_poly.pdbx_seq_one_letter_code
_entity_poly.pdbx_strand_id
1 'polypeptide(L)'
;MKGDISDIIDGIKLIGQALVTLPEDMVDCQYTDDDLRRLSEWAQIFTDPKKLSEVVAKNMVLHGKKIHEDMNAIPEDMGAGDYYKAGEDVADLVVLALGKVPDNSTAPTGVEGLEFTQW
;
A
#
# COMPACT_ATOMS: atom_id res chain seq x y z
N MET A 1 17.19 10.35 4.49
CA MET A 1 17.30 9.49 3.29
C MET A 1 17.92 10.30 2.17
N LYS A 2 18.64 9.67 1.23
CA LYS A 2 19.12 10.34 0.01
C LYS A 2 18.02 10.44 -1.05
N GLY A 3 16.99 9.59 -0.95
CA GLY A 3 15.81 9.58 -1.81
C GLY A 3 15.99 8.80 -3.11
N ASP A 4 17.09 8.05 -3.24
CA ASP A 4 17.26 7.22 -4.42
C ASP A 4 16.33 6.00 -4.39
N ILE A 5 16.26 5.26 -5.51
CA ILE A 5 15.34 4.13 -5.66
C ILE A 5 15.58 3.06 -4.58
N SER A 6 16.80 2.91 -4.06
CA SER A 6 17.07 1.96 -2.98
C SER A 6 16.40 2.40 -1.69
N ASP A 7 16.54 3.67 -1.31
CA ASP A 7 15.88 4.24 -0.13
C ASP A 7 14.35 4.08 -0.21
N ILE A 8 13.78 4.31 -1.40
CA ILE A 8 12.33 4.18 -1.64
C ILE A 8 11.89 2.71 -1.51
N ILE A 9 12.64 1.77 -2.10
CA ILE A 9 12.36 0.34 -1.96
C ILE A 9 12.41 -0.08 -0.49
N ASP A 10 13.38 0.41 0.27
CA ASP A 10 13.51 0.06 1.69
C ASP A 10 12.39 0.67 2.54
N GLY A 11 11.96 1.91 2.24
CA GLY A 11 10.76 2.50 2.85
C GLY A 11 9.49 1.72 2.53
N ILE A 12 9.31 1.30 1.28
CA ILE A 12 8.18 0.47 0.85
C ILE A 12 8.17 -0.88 1.58
N LYS A 13 9.33 -1.52 1.78
CA LYS A 13 9.41 -2.76 2.57
C LYS A 13 9.01 -2.55 4.03
N LEU A 14 9.36 -1.41 4.63
CA LEU A 14 8.95 -1.08 6.00
C LEU A 14 7.42 -0.98 6.09
N ILE A 15 6.77 -0.37 5.09
CA ILE A 15 5.31 -0.30 5.00
C ILE A 15 4.72 -1.71 4.81
N GLY A 16 5.34 -2.54 3.97
CA GLY A 16 4.98 -3.95 3.82
C GLY A 16 5.00 -4.72 5.14
N GLN A 17 5.97 -4.45 6.02
CA GLN A 17 6.02 -5.06 7.36
C GLN A 17 4.87 -4.60 8.25
N ALA A 18 4.48 -3.32 8.20
CA ALA A 18 3.32 -2.82 8.94
C ALA A 18 2.00 -3.46 8.48
N LEU A 19 1.88 -3.79 7.19
CA LEU A 19 0.68 -4.46 6.67
C LEU A 19 0.54 -5.91 7.14
N VAL A 20 1.63 -6.56 7.57
CA VAL A 20 1.58 -7.93 8.11
C VAL A 20 0.91 -7.97 9.48
N THR A 21 1.03 -6.91 10.29
CA THR A 21 0.38 -6.84 11.62
C THR A 21 -1.05 -6.33 11.54
N LEU A 22 -1.42 -5.67 10.44
CA LEU A 22 -2.73 -5.05 10.26
C LEU A 22 -3.93 -5.97 10.54
N PRO A 23 -3.95 -7.26 10.12
CA PRO A 23 -5.08 -8.14 10.44
C PRO A 23 -5.27 -8.38 11.94
N GLU A 24 -4.17 -8.44 12.71
CA GLU A 24 -4.22 -8.58 14.17
C GLU A 24 -4.70 -7.28 14.82
N ASP A 25 -4.20 -6.14 14.36
CA ASP A 25 -4.59 -4.80 14.85
C ASP A 25 -6.08 -4.50 14.58
N MET A 26 -6.67 -5.15 13.58
CA MET A 26 -8.05 -4.96 13.14
C MET A 26 -9.00 -6.06 13.62
N VAL A 27 -8.56 -7.00 14.48
CA VAL A 27 -9.36 -8.17 14.88
C VAL A 27 -10.70 -7.81 15.54
N ASP A 28 -10.75 -6.68 16.24
CA ASP A 28 -11.95 -6.18 16.93
C ASP A 28 -12.80 -5.24 16.04
N CYS A 29 -12.34 -4.92 14.84
CA CYS A 29 -13.05 -4.06 13.90
C CYS A 29 -14.15 -4.85 13.18
N GLN A 30 -15.38 -4.35 13.21
CA GLN A 30 -16.49 -4.95 12.48
C GLN A 30 -16.46 -4.53 11.01
N TYR A 31 -16.82 -5.46 10.11
CA TYR A 31 -17.01 -5.22 8.67
C TYR A 31 -15.75 -4.87 7.86
N THR A 32 -14.56 -5.33 8.27
CA THR A 32 -13.29 -5.07 7.57
C THR A 32 -12.77 -6.24 6.74
N ASP A 33 -13.48 -7.37 6.73
CA ASP A 33 -13.01 -8.62 6.12
C ASP A 33 -12.66 -8.48 4.62
N ASP A 34 -13.51 -7.78 3.86
CA ASP A 34 -13.27 -7.57 2.43
C ASP A 34 -12.06 -6.68 2.15
N ASP A 35 -11.87 -5.62 2.95
CA ASP A 35 -10.73 -4.72 2.82
C ASP A 35 -9.43 -5.42 3.23
N LEU A 36 -9.44 -6.21 4.32
CA LEU A 36 -8.30 -7.01 4.76
C LEU A 36 -7.90 -8.05 3.71
N ARG A 37 -8.88 -8.69 3.06
CA ARG A 37 -8.63 -9.63 1.96
C ARG A 37 -7.96 -8.93 0.78
N ARG A 38 -8.49 -7.80 0.32
CA ARG A 38 -7.93 -7.01 -0.79
C ARG A 38 -6.52 -6.54 -0.50
N LEU A 39 -6.27 -6.06 0.72
CA LEU A 39 -4.94 -5.66 1.18
C LEU A 39 -3.98 -6.85 1.23
N SER A 40 -4.44 -8.01 1.70
CA SER A 40 -3.63 -9.24 1.76
C SER A 40 -3.24 -9.75 0.36
N GLU A 41 -4.15 -9.67 -0.61
CA GLU A 41 -3.90 -10.00 -2.02
C GLU A 41 -2.91 -9.01 -2.64
N TRP A 42 -3.11 -7.71 -2.44
CA TRP A 42 -2.22 -6.66 -2.93
C TRP A 42 -0.81 -6.75 -2.31
N ALA A 43 -0.73 -7.08 -1.02
CA ALA A 43 0.52 -7.24 -0.28
C ALA A 43 1.34 -8.47 -0.70
N GLN A 44 0.80 -9.40 -1.52
CA GLN A 44 1.59 -10.55 -2.00
C GLN A 44 2.85 -10.15 -2.77
N ILE A 45 2.90 -8.94 -3.35
CA ILE A 45 4.10 -8.43 -4.03
C ILE A 45 5.34 -8.38 -3.13
N PHE A 46 5.15 -8.22 -1.81
CA PHE A 46 6.26 -8.19 -0.85
C PHE A 46 6.94 -9.56 -0.68
N THR A 47 6.33 -10.65 -1.14
CA THR A 47 6.91 -12.01 -1.13
C THR A 47 7.85 -12.28 -2.31
N ASP A 48 7.83 -11.43 -3.34
CA ASP A 48 8.70 -11.53 -4.52
C ASP A 48 9.57 -10.27 -4.64
N PRO A 49 10.78 -10.27 -4.04
CA PRO A 49 11.68 -9.12 -4.04
C PRO A 49 12.07 -8.65 -5.45
N LYS A 50 12.15 -9.58 -6.41
CA LYS A 50 12.48 -9.24 -7.80
C LYS A 50 11.32 -8.48 -8.41
N LYS A 51 10.10 -9.03 -8.33
CA LYS A 51 8.90 -8.38 -8.87
C LYS A 51 8.65 -7.02 -8.22
N LEU A 52 8.82 -6.92 -6.91
CA LEU A 52 8.72 -5.66 -6.17
C LEU A 52 9.68 -4.62 -6.76
N SER A 53 10.96 -4.95 -6.89
CA SER A 53 11.97 -4.02 -7.43
C SER A 53 11.68 -3.60 -8.86
N GLU A 54 11.21 -4.51 -9.72
CA GLU A 54 10.84 -4.22 -11.11
C GLU A 54 9.65 -3.24 -11.19
N VAL A 55 8.62 -3.46 -10.36
CA VAL A 55 7.43 -2.59 -10.32
C VAL A 55 7.79 -1.20 -9.81
N VAL A 56 8.53 -1.13 -8.69
CA VAL A 56 8.97 0.16 -8.13
C VAL A 56 9.85 0.91 -9.13
N ALA A 57 10.85 0.25 -9.74
CA ALA A 57 11.73 0.89 -10.72
C ALA A 57 10.95 1.42 -11.93
N LYS A 58 10.01 0.64 -12.47
CA LYS A 58 9.14 1.06 -13.58
C LYS A 58 8.32 2.29 -13.19
N ASN A 59 7.69 2.27 -12.03
CA ASN A 59 6.81 3.34 -11.59
C ASN A 59 7.60 4.59 -11.16
N MET A 60 8.82 4.44 -10.66
CA MET A 60 9.74 5.55 -10.41
C MET A 60 10.10 6.32 -11.70
N VAL A 61 10.19 5.64 -12.85
CA VAL A 61 10.37 6.33 -14.15
C VAL A 61 9.14 7.17 -14.51
N LEU A 62 7.94 6.70 -14.17
CA LEU A 62 6.68 7.36 -14.52
C LEU A 62 6.27 8.48 -13.54
N HIS A 63 6.56 8.28 -12.25
CA HIS A 63 6.02 9.08 -11.16
C HIS A 63 7.10 9.62 -10.21
N GLY A 64 8.39 9.41 -10.50
CA GLY A 64 9.50 9.67 -9.58
C GLY A 64 9.57 11.10 -9.04
N LYS A 65 9.12 12.10 -9.81
CA LYS A 65 9.03 13.49 -9.33
C LYS A 65 8.04 13.62 -8.17
N LYS A 66 6.82 13.13 -8.33
CA LYS A 66 5.77 13.20 -7.31
C LYS A 66 6.14 12.35 -6.09
N ILE A 67 6.69 11.15 -6.32
CA ILE A 67 7.22 10.29 -5.25
C ILE A 67 8.28 11.02 -4.41
N HIS A 68 9.18 11.77 -5.04
CA HIS A 68 10.16 12.59 -4.31
C HIS A 68 9.53 13.76 -3.56
N GLU A 69 8.52 14.41 -4.14
CA GLU A 69 7.77 15.48 -3.47
C GLU A 69 7.10 14.95 -2.20
N ASP A 70 6.39 13.83 -2.28
CA ASP A 70 5.71 13.20 -1.14
C ASP A 70 6.70 12.73 -0.07
N MET A 71 7.81 12.10 -0.49
CA MET A 71 8.88 11.67 0.41
C MET A 71 9.46 12.84 1.23
N ASN A 72 9.58 14.03 0.62
CA ASN A 72 10.09 15.21 1.31
C ASN A 72 9.04 15.87 2.21
N ALA A 73 7.76 15.79 1.85
CA ALA A 73 6.66 16.36 2.63
C ALA A 73 6.39 15.58 3.93
N ILE A 74 6.50 14.25 3.91
CA ILE A 74 6.26 13.38 5.08
C ILE A 74 6.98 13.86 6.36
N PRO A 75 8.32 14.05 6.38
CA PRO A 75 9.00 14.52 7.59
C PRO A 75 8.63 15.96 7.98
N GLU A 76 8.26 16.82 7.03
CA GLU A 76 7.82 18.18 7.29
C GLU A 76 6.46 18.17 8.01
N ASP A 77 5.49 17.41 7.49
CA ASP A 77 4.17 17.25 8.07
C ASP A 77 4.21 16.56 9.43
N MET A 78 5.02 15.51 9.57
CA MET A 78 5.27 14.87 10.86
C MET A 78 5.87 15.84 11.88
N GLY A 79 6.81 16.70 11.45
CA GLY A 79 7.42 17.73 12.31
C GLY A 79 6.45 18.86 12.69
N ALA A 80 5.49 19.16 11.82
CA ALA A 80 4.40 20.12 12.07
C ALA A 80 3.27 19.55 12.93
N GLY A 81 3.27 18.23 13.18
CA GLY A 81 2.19 17.52 13.88
C GLY A 81 0.97 17.22 13.01
N ASP A 82 1.07 17.38 11.69
CA ASP A 82 0.03 17.02 10.73
C ASP A 82 0.14 15.55 10.31
N TYR A 83 -0.10 14.66 11.26
CA TYR A 83 0.03 13.22 11.05
C TYR A 83 -0.93 12.67 10.01
N TYR A 84 -2.08 13.33 9.82
CA TYR A 84 -3.06 12.90 8.83
C TYR A 84 -2.53 13.17 7.42
N LYS A 85 -2.02 14.39 7.16
CA LYS A 85 -1.41 14.73 5.88
C LYS A 85 -0.19 13.85 5.59
N ALA A 86 0.68 13.64 6.60
CA ALA A 86 1.80 12.72 6.47
C ALA A 86 1.35 11.30 6.08
N GLY A 87 0.26 10.81 6.66
CA GLY A 87 -0.33 9.52 6.30
C GLY A 87 -0.87 9.48 4.86
N GLU A 88 -1.52 10.55 4.39
CA GLU A 88 -1.95 10.66 2.99
C GLU A 88 -0.76 10.64 2.03
N ASP A 89 0.32 11.34 2.35
CA ASP A 89 1.51 11.41 1.50
C ASP A 89 2.25 10.06 1.46
N VAL A 90 2.29 9.32 2.58
CA VAL A 90 2.74 7.92 2.60
C VAL A 90 1.86 7.06 1.68
N ALA A 91 0.53 7.20 1.74
CA ALA A 91 -0.39 6.42 0.93
C ALA A 91 -0.25 6.72 -0.57
N ASP A 92 -0.15 8.00 -0.97
CA ASP A 92 0.04 8.39 -2.37
C ASP A 92 1.37 7.85 -2.91
N LEU A 93 2.46 7.99 -2.14
CA LEU A 93 3.77 7.46 -2.50
C LEU A 93 3.71 5.94 -2.76
N VAL A 94 3.07 5.18 -1.89
CA VAL A 94 2.95 3.72 -2.02
C VAL A 94 2.11 3.34 -3.23
N VAL A 95 0.99 4.03 -3.46
CA VAL A 95 0.12 3.80 -4.63
C VAL A 95 0.85 4.14 -5.93
N LEU A 96 1.61 5.23 -5.96
CA LEU A 96 2.42 5.60 -7.11
C LEU A 96 3.52 4.57 -7.36
N ALA A 97 4.15 4.04 -6.30
CA ALA A 97 5.25 3.09 -6.43
C ALA A 97 4.79 1.67 -6.79
N LEU A 98 3.66 1.20 -6.28
CA LEU A 98 3.21 -0.20 -6.40
C LEU A 98 1.95 -0.39 -7.25
N GLY A 99 1.17 0.68 -7.46
CA GLY A 99 -0.17 0.62 -8.01
C GLY A 99 -1.24 0.53 -6.93
N LYS A 100 -2.48 0.82 -7.33
CA LYS A 100 -3.64 0.85 -6.43
C LYS A 100 -3.97 -0.54 -5.87
N VAL A 101 -4.50 -0.56 -4.65
CA VAL A 101 -5.20 -1.72 -4.12
C VAL A 101 -6.41 -2.00 -5.04
N PRO A 102 -6.63 -3.24 -5.52
CA PRO A 102 -7.77 -3.56 -6.38
C PRO A 102 -9.08 -3.18 -5.71
N ASP A 103 -10.08 -2.69 -6.45
CA ASP A 103 -11.40 -2.35 -5.89
C ASP A 103 -12.25 -3.61 -5.63
N ASN A 104 -13.28 -3.48 -4.77
CA ASN A 104 -14.23 -4.55 -4.40
C ASN A 104 -14.91 -5.22 -5.62
N SER A 105 -14.98 -4.54 -6.76
CA SER A 105 -15.54 -5.04 -8.02
C SER A 105 -14.56 -5.86 -8.87
N THR A 106 -13.28 -5.87 -8.50
CA THR A 106 -12.19 -6.51 -9.26
C THR A 106 -11.42 -7.56 -8.46
N ALA A 107 -11.65 -7.62 -7.14
CA ALA A 107 -11.16 -8.71 -6.31
C ALA A 107 -11.94 -9.99 -6.68
N PRO A 108 -11.28 -11.11 -7.01
CA PRO A 108 -11.96 -12.35 -7.32
C PRO A 108 -12.88 -12.73 -6.15
N THR A 109 -14.18 -12.73 -6.39
CA THR A 109 -15.17 -13.18 -5.41
C THR A 109 -15.18 -14.70 -5.39
N GLY A 110 -14.32 -15.26 -4.53
CA GLY A 110 -14.55 -16.54 -3.88
C GLY A 110 -13.48 -17.62 -4.13
N VAL A 111 -13.32 -18.49 -3.13
CA VAL A 111 -13.27 -19.93 -3.40
C VAL A 111 -14.72 -20.43 -3.37
N GLU A 112 -15.40 -20.26 -4.50
CA GLU A 112 -16.65 -20.93 -4.90
C GLU A 112 -17.71 -21.17 -3.81
N GLY A 113 -18.73 -20.29 -3.77
CA GLY A 113 -20.10 -20.71 -3.47
C GLY A 113 -20.76 -20.19 -2.20
N LEU A 114 -21.07 -18.89 -2.14
CA LEU A 114 -22.23 -18.42 -1.37
C LEU A 114 -23.14 -17.60 -2.29
N GLU A 115 -23.91 -18.30 -3.13
CA GLU A 115 -25.16 -17.76 -3.65
C GLU A 115 -26.20 -17.73 -2.54
N PHE A 116 -26.96 -16.64 -2.38
CA PHE A 116 -28.40 -16.68 -2.11
C PHE A 116 -29.06 -15.38 -2.60
N THR A 117 -29.54 -15.45 -3.84
CA THR A 117 -30.85 -14.99 -4.30
C THR A 117 -31.41 -13.67 -3.75
N GLN A 118 -31.45 -12.67 -4.64
CA GLN A 118 -32.67 -11.97 -5.03
C GLN A 118 -33.58 -11.51 -3.88
N TRP A 119 -33.41 -10.28 -3.41
CA TRP A 119 -34.46 -9.28 -3.19
C TRP A 119 -33.86 -7.88 -3.36
#